data_AF-A0A409XR87-F1
#
_entry.id   AF-A0A409XR87-F1
#
_cell.length_a   1.000
_cell.length_b   1.000
_cell.length_c   1.000
_cell.angle_alpha   90.00
_cell.angle_beta   90.00
_cell.angle_gamma   90.00
#
_symmetry.space_group_name_H-M   'P 1'
#
loop_
_entity.id
_entity.type
_entity.pdbx_description
1 polymer ?
#
loop_
_entity_poly.entity_id
_entity_poly.type
_entity_poly.pdbx_seq_one_letter_code
_entity_poly.pdbx_strand_id
1 'polypeptide(L)'
;MSSTIKLGDDFMKIPRLNEAGKNWVIYKAHFLWSIGACGKLKHVDGSAVAPADPVAHTVNQILTSEEETLDAEWQKALKIWNQGEAIIKQQIASTISDSQFMKICGKETTYDIWEALVGDFENKSRMVSVDL
;
A
#
# COMPACT_ATOMS: atom_id res chain seq x y z
N MET A 1 -14.22 26.26 16.72
CA MET A 1 -15.16 25.21 16.31
C MET A 1 -14.53 24.47 15.15
N SER A 2 -14.10 23.23 15.36
CA SER A 2 -13.48 22.43 14.29
C SER A 2 -14.60 21.83 13.44
N SER A 3 -14.76 22.33 12.22
CA SER A 3 -15.77 21.82 11.29
C SER A 3 -15.30 20.47 10.75
N THR A 4 -15.79 19.38 11.33
CA THR A 4 -15.67 18.05 10.73
C THR A 4 -16.56 18.01 9.49
N ILE A 5 -16.02 18.42 8.35
CA ILE A 5 -16.68 18.19 7.06
C ILE A 5 -16.78 16.68 6.93
N LYS A 6 -18.00 16.13 7.04
CA LYS A 6 -18.26 14.76 6.62
C LYS A 6 -18.05 14.73 5.11
N LEU A 7 -16.82 14.43 4.71
CA LEU A 7 -16.55 13.89 3.37
C LEU A 7 -17.51 12.71 3.21
N GLY A 8 -18.45 12.81 2.28
CA GLY A 8 -19.37 11.71 1.99
C GLY A 8 -18.59 10.45 1.58
N ASP A 9 -19.21 9.29 1.76
CA ASP A 9 -18.61 7.96 1.47
C ASP A 9 -18.03 7.84 0.04
N ASP A 10 -18.46 8.70 -0.89
CA ASP A 10 -17.98 8.76 -2.28
C ASP A 10 -16.63 9.46 -2.46
N PHE A 11 -16.18 10.32 -1.52
CA PHE A 11 -14.96 11.12 -1.71
C PHE A 11 -13.69 10.28 -1.83
N MET A 12 -13.69 9.07 -1.25
CA MET A 12 -12.56 8.14 -1.28
C MET A 12 -12.82 6.93 -2.19
N LYS A 13 -13.88 6.94 -3.01
CA LYS A 13 -14.16 5.80 -3.89
C LYS A 13 -13.16 5.73 -5.03
N ILE A 14 -12.33 4.70 -4.96
CA ILE A 14 -11.47 4.29 -6.06
C ILE A 14 -12.33 3.44 -7.01
N PRO A 15 -12.36 3.75 -8.32
CA PRO A 15 -13.08 2.93 -9.28
C PRO A 15 -12.48 1.52 -9.32
N ARG A 16 -13.27 0.50 -9.65
CA ARG A 16 -12.69 -0.83 -9.89
C ARG A 16 -11.80 -0.79 -11.14
N LEU A 17 -10.64 -1.43 -11.08
CA LEU A 17 -9.74 -1.60 -12.21
C LEU A 17 -10.36 -2.58 -13.21
N ASN A 18 -10.52 -2.13 -14.45
CA ASN A 18 -10.98 -2.98 -15.53
C ASN A 18 -9.91 -4.05 -15.85
N GLU A 19 -10.32 -5.29 -16.10
CA GLU A 19 -9.38 -6.41 -16.39
C GLU A 19 -8.49 -6.15 -17.61
N ALA A 20 -9.00 -5.47 -18.64
CA ALA A 20 -8.24 -5.09 -19.82
C ALA A 20 -7.44 -3.79 -19.62
N GLY A 21 -7.55 -3.13 -18.47
CA GLY A 21 -6.80 -1.91 -18.16
C GLY A 21 -7.34 -0.63 -18.80
N LYS A 22 -8.53 -0.65 -19.40
CA LYS A 22 -9.07 0.51 -20.15
C LYS A 22 -9.18 1.79 -19.32
N ASN A 23 -9.42 1.66 -18.01
CA ASN A 23 -9.50 2.78 -17.08
C ASN A 23 -8.23 2.96 -16.23
N TRP A 24 -7.10 2.37 -16.61
CA TRP A 24 -5.86 2.37 -15.82
C TRP A 24 -5.44 3.78 -15.38
N VAL A 25 -5.42 4.74 -16.31
CA VAL A 25 -5.00 6.13 -16.01
C VAL A 25 -5.89 6.75 -14.92
N ILE A 26 -7.21 6.55 -15.02
CA ILE A 26 -8.18 7.08 -14.05
C ILE A 26 -8.05 6.36 -12.70
N TYR A 27 -7.96 5.03 -12.72
CA TYR A 27 -7.75 4.20 -11.54
C TYR A 27 -6.50 4.64 -10.78
N LYS A 28 -5.37 4.75 -11.49
CA LYS A 28 -4.08 5.13 -10.92
C LYS A 28 -4.15 6.50 -10.22
N ALA A 29 -4.74 7.50 -10.88
CA ALA A 29 -4.89 8.83 -10.30
C ALA A 29 -5.75 8.83 -9.03
N HIS A 30 -6.94 8.20 -9.07
CA HIS A 30 -7.82 8.12 -7.91
C HIS A 30 -7.20 7.34 -6.75
N PHE A 31 -6.51 6.23 -7.06
CA PHE A 31 -5.81 5.43 -6.07
C PHE A 31 -4.73 6.27 -5.36
N LEU A 32 -3.84 6.92 -6.11
CA LEU A 32 -2.76 7.73 -5.53
C LEU A 32 -3.30 8.91 -4.70
N TRP A 33 -4.38 9.57 -5.14
CA TRP A 33 -5.01 10.62 -4.36
C TRP A 33 -5.64 10.10 -3.06
N SER A 34 -6.32 8.95 -3.11
CA SER A 34 -6.90 8.35 -1.91
C SER A 34 -5.82 7.95 -0.90
N ILE A 35 -4.75 7.28 -1.34
CA ILE A 35 -3.64 6.90 -0.46
C ILE A 35 -2.88 8.13 0.08
N GLY A 36 -2.71 9.16 -0.76
CA GLY A 36 -2.15 10.45 -0.37
C GLY A 36 -2.98 11.12 0.73
N ALA A 37 -4.30 11.14 0.60
CA ALA A 37 -5.21 11.69 1.60
C ALA A 37 -5.21 10.87 2.91
N CYS A 38 -4.93 9.57 2.85
CA CYS A 38 -4.68 8.73 4.03
C CYS A 38 -3.28 8.92 4.65
N GLY A 39 -2.39 9.68 4.01
CA GLY A 39 -1.01 9.90 4.48
C GLY A 39 -0.11 8.65 4.36
N LYS A 40 -0.44 7.70 3.47
CA LYS A 40 0.28 6.42 3.33
C LYS A 40 1.05 6.27 2.01
N LEU A 41 1.20 7.36 1.25
CA LEU A 41 1.81 7.34 -0.09
C LEU A 41 3.23 6.73 -0.11
N LYS A 42 3.98 6.91 0.99
CA LYS A 42 5.34 6.38 1.14
C LYS A 42 5.45 4.85 1.04
N HIS A 43 4.36 4.12 1.32
CA HIS A 43 4.32 2.66 1.15
C HIS A 43 4.13 2.26 -0.33
N VAL A 44 3.54 3.14 -1.14
CA VAL A 44 3.31 2.92 -2.57
C VAL A 44 4.52 3.29 -3.39
N ASP A 45 5.25 4.36 -3.01
CA ASP A 45 6.48 4.79 -3.69
C ASP A 45 7.76 4.08 -3.18
N GLY A 46 7.64 3.27 -2.12
CA GLY A 46 8.75 2.51 -1.53
C GLY A 46 9.64 3.31 -0.57
N SER A 47 9.37 4.59 -0.32
CA SER A 47 10.15 5.42 0.60
C SER A 47 9.92 5.06 2.08
N ALA A 48 8.84 4.35 2.41
CA ALA A 48 8.59 3.81 3.74
C ALA A 48 9.35 2.50 3.92
N VAL A 49 10.54 2.57 4.50
CA VAL A 49 11.36 1.39 4.81
C VAL A 49 10.83 0.70 6.07
N ALA A 50 10.81 -0.64 6.05
CA ALA A 50 10.49 -1.43 7.23
C ALA A 50 11.50 -1.12 8.36
N PRO A 51 11.04 -0.88 9.60
CA PRO A 51 11.95 -0.64 10.73
C PRO A 51 12.91 -1.81 10.93
N ALA A 52 14.21 -1.51 10.91
CA ALA A 52 15.24 -2.52 11.17
C ALA A 52 15.23 -2.91 12.65
N ASP A 53 15.33 -4.22 12.90
CA ASP A 53 15.40 -4.78 14.25
C ASP A 53 16.67 -4.25 14.95
N PRO A 54 16.54 -3.52 16.08
CA PRO A 54 17.67 -2.94 16.78
C PRO A 54 18.43 -3.97 17.63
N VAL A 55 17.85 -5.14 17.92
CA VAL A 55 18.42 -6.11 18.85
C VAL A 55 18.51 -7.50 18.22
N ALA A 56 19.65 -8.16 18.33
CA ALA A 56 19.79 -9.53 17.86
C ALA A 56 19.04 -10.50 18.78
N HIS A 57 17.80 -10.87 18.42
CA HIS A 57 17.01 -11.81 19.21
C HIS A 57 17.62 -13.22 19.21
N THR A 58 18.04 -13.69 20.39
CA THR A 58 18.51 -15.07 20.61
C THR A 58 17.63 -15.80 21.63
N VAL A 59 17.62 -17.14 21.57
CA VAL A 59 16.82 -17.96 22.50
C VAL A 59 17.32 -17.75 23.93
N ASN A 60 16.41 -17.35 24.84
CA ASN A 60 16.66 -17.00 26.24
C ASN A 60 17.47 -15.71 26.49
N GLN A 61 17.41 -14.74 25.58
CA GLN A 61 18.02 -13.45 25.80
C GLN A 61 17.34 -12.69 26.96
N ILE A 62 18.17 -12.17 27.86
CA ILE A 62 17.77 -11.18 28.86
C ILE A 62 18.22 -9.84 28.31
N LEU A 63 17.27 -8.98 27.97
CA LEU A 63 17.54 -7.64 27.47
C LEU A 63 18.00 -6.74 28.61
N THR A 64 18.92 -5.82 28.34
CA THR A 64 19.18 -4.71 29.25
C THR A 64 18.01 -3.73 29.26
N SER A 65 17.91 -2.87 30.28
CA SER A 65 16.86 -1.84 30.32
C SER A 65 16.89 -0.91 29.10
N GLU A 66 18.07 -0.65 28.54
CA GLU A 66 18.23 0.13 27.31
C GLU A 66 17.81 -0.64 26.05
N GLU A 67 18.06 -1.96 26.00
CA GLU A 67 17.61 -2.80 24.89
C GLU A 67 16.09 -3.00 24.89
N GLU A 68 15.48 -3.10 26.08
CA GLU A 68 14.01 -3.19 26.23
C GLU A 68 13.30 -1.95 25.70
N THR A 69 13.86 -0.75 25.92
CA THR A 69 13.26 0.49 25.40
C THR A 69 13.38 0.57 23.89
N LEU A 70 14.54 0.20 23.33
CA LEU A 70 14.75 0.14 21.88
C LEU A 70 13.84 -0.88 21.20
N ASP A 71 13.72 -2.08 21.76
CA ASP A 71 12.80 -3.12 21.26
C ASP A 71 11.35 -2.63 21.29
N ALA A 72 10.91 -2.01 22.40
CA ALA A 72 9.56 -1.50 22.52
C ALA A 72 9.26 -0.36 21.52
N GLU A 73 10.24 0.49 21.20
CA GLU A 73 10.12 1.53 20.17
C GLU A 73 10.07 0.93 18.77
N TRP A 74 10.94 -0.04 18.47
CA TRP A 74 10.94 -0.77 17.21
C TRP A 74 9.64 -1.51 16.96
N GLN A 75 9.12 -2.25 17.94
CA GLN A 75 7.83 -2.96 17.84
C GLN A 75 6.67 -2.01 17.53
N LYS A 76 6.66 -0.80 18.14
CA LYS A 76 5.66 0.23 17.84
C LYS A 76 5.80 0.73 16.40
N ALA A 77 7.02 1.02 15.96
CA ALA A 77 7.28 1.47 14.60
C ALA A 77 6.89 0.38 13.58
N LEU A 78 7.25 -0.87 13.83
CA LEU A 78 6.96 -2.02 12.97
C LEU A 78 5.45 -2.24 12.87
N LYS A 79 4.72 -2.15 13.98
CA LYS A 79 3.25 -2.23 13.99
C LYS A 79 2.62 -1.14 13.12
N ILE A 80 3.10 0.10 13.22
CA ILE A 80 2.58 1.22 12.40
C ILE A 80 2.87 0.98 10.92
N TRP A 81 4.08 0.52 10.59
CA TRP A 81 4.48 0.21 9.21
C TRP A 81 3.63 -0.93 8.64
N ASN A 82 3.49 -2.05 9.36
CA ASN A 82 2.66 -3.20 8.98
C ASN A 82 1.19 -2.81 8.79
N GLN A 83 0.66 -1.90 9.63
CA GLN A 83 -0.70 -1.39 9.46
C GLN A 83 -0.85 -0.58 8.16
N GLY A 84 0.15 0.25 7.81
CA GLY A 84 0.18 0.98 6.55
C GLY A 84 0.16 0.04 5.34
N GLU A 85 1.02 -0.98 5.36
CA GLU A 85 1.06 -2.04 4.35
C GLU A 85 -0.31 -2.74 4.20
N ALA A 86 -0.87 -3.21 5.31
CA ALA A 86 -2.13 -3.96 5.30
C ALA A 86 -3.30 -3.15 4.75
N ILE A 87 -3.41 -1.86 5.12
CA ILE A 87 -4.47 -0.97 4.64
C ILE A 87 -4.41 -0.85 3.12
N ILE A 88 -3.23 -0.58 2.56
CA ILE A 88 -3.09 -0.35 1.12
C ILE A 88 -3.28 -1.67 0.36
N LYS A 89 -2.70 -2.77 0.83
CA LYS A 89 -2.93 -4.11 0.25
C LYS A 89 -4.41 -4.44 0.15
N GLN A 90 -5.16 -4.18 1.23
CA GLN A 90 -6.61 -4.39 1.24
C GLN A 90 -7.35 -3.47 0.27
N GLN A 91 -6.95 -2.20 0.19
CA GLN A 91 -7.55 -1.24 -0.74
C GLN A 91 -7.32 -1.63 -2.21
N ILE A 92 -6.12 -2.11 -2.55
CA ILE A 92 -5.83 -2.71 -3.86
C ILE A 92 -6.73 -3.94 -4.09
N ALA A 93 -6.72 -4.91 -3.16
CA ALA A 93 -7.49 -6.14 -3.30
C ALA A 93 -8.99 -5.87 -3.53
N SER A 94 -9.56 -4.89 -2.82
CA SER A 94 -10.99 -4.53 -2.96
C SER A 94 -11.37 -3.88 -4.30
N THR A 95 -10.40 -3.37 -5.05
CA THR A 95 -10.63 -2.58 -6.26
C THR A 95 -10.19 -3.28 -7.54
N ILE A 96 -9.63 -4.48 -7.46
CA ILE A 96 -9.26 -5.32 -8.61
C ILE A 96 -10.14 -6.58 -8.68
N SER A 97 -10.01 -7.34 -9.76
CA SER A 97 -10.61 -8.69 -9.89
C SER A 97 -9.78 -9.75 -9.17
N ASP A 98 -10.40 -10.88 -8.82
CA ASP A 98 -9.72 -12.02 -8.21
C ASP A 98 -8.57 -12.53 -9.09
N SER A 99 -8.74 -12.52 -10.42
CA SER A 99 -7.71 -12.95 -11.36
C SER A 99 -6.46 -12.04 -11.33
N GLN A 100 -6.64 -10.73 -11.15
CA GLN A 100 -5.56 -9.78 -10.94
C GLN A 100 -4.95 -9.94 -9.55
N PHE A 101 -5.79 -10.15 -8.53
CA PHE A 101 -5.34 -10.35 -7.15
C PHE A 101 -4.41 -11.57 -7.02
N MET A 102 -4.77 -12.71 -7.62
CA MET A 102 -3.96 -13.92 -7.59
C MET A 102 -2.55 -13.75 -8.17
N LYS A 103 -2.33 -12.75 -9.04
CA LYS A 103 -1.00 -12.46 -9.62
C LYS A 103 -0.11 -11.65 -8.69
N ILE A 104 -0.69 -10.89 -7.76
CA ILE A 104 0.02 -9.92 -6.93
C ILE A 104 0.01 -10.28 -5.43
N CYS A 105 -0.87 -11.19 -4.99
CA CYS A 105 -1.05 -11.51 -3.57
C CYS A 105 0.16 -12.13 -2.88
N GLY A 106 1.10 -12.72 -3.64
CA GLY A 106 2.33 -13.31 -3.10
C GLY A 106 3.49 -12.33 -2.90
N LYS A 107 3.30 -11.04 -3.19
CA LYS A 107 4.36 -10.03 -3.09
C LYS A 107 4.50 -9.50 -1.68
N GLU A 108 5.75 -9.26 -1.29
CA GLU A 108 6.12 -8.96 0.08
C GLU A 108 5.66 -7.57 0.52
N THR A 109 5.89 -6.54 -0.31
CA THR A 109 5.54 -5.16 0.02
C THR A 109 4.44 -4.59 -0.87
N THR A 110 3.79 -3.55 -0.37
CA THR A 110 2.82 -2.74 -1.11
C THR A 110 3.45 -2.11 -2.34
N TYR A 111 4.71 -1.67 -2.23
CA TYR A 111 5.50 -1.19 -3.35
C TYR A 111 5.60 -2.24 -4.45
N ASP A 112 5.98 -3.48 -4.12
CA ASP A 112 6.10 -4.57 -5.11
C ASP A 112 4.77 -4.89 -5.80
N ILE A 113 3.68 -4.86 -5.04
CA ILE A 113 2.30 -5.06 -5.53
C ILE A 113 1.93 -3.94 -6.50
N TRP A 114 2.22 -2.70 -6.12
CA TRP A 114 1.92 -1.52 -6.93
C TRP A 114 2.74 -1.50 -8.22
N GLU A 115 4.04 -1.71 -8.16
CA GLU A 115 4.92 -1.77 -9.33
C GLU A 115 4.50 -2.88 -10.30
N ALA A 116 4.03 -4.02 -9.78
CA ALA A 116 3.50 -5.07 -10.63
C ALA A 116 2.23 -4.65 -11.37
N LEU A 117 1.31 -3.95 -10.70
CA LEU A 117 0.13 -3.40 -11.36
C LEU A 117 0.51 -2.35 -12.41
N VAL A 118 1.47 -1.46 -12.10
CA VAL A 118 1.98 -0.48 -13.05
C VAL A 118 2.56 -1.19 -14.28
N GLY A 119 3.43 -2.18 -14.09
CA GLY A 119 4.02 -2.95 -15.20
C GLY A 119 2.97 -3.65 -16.07
N ASP A 120 1.92 -4.21 -15.44
CA ASP A 120 0.86 -4.93 -16.14
C ASP A 120 -0.05 -4.03 -16.97
N PHE A 121 -0.24 -2.77 -16.59
CA PHE A 121 -1.28 -1.89 -17.17
C PHE A 121 -0.76 -0.65 -17.89
N GLU A 122 0.43 -0.15 -17.56
CA GLU A 122 1.01 1.01 -18.24
C GLU A 122 1.25 0.71 -19.73
N ASN A 123 1.67 -0.53 -20.06
CA ASN A 123 1.88 -0.97 -21.44
C ASN A 123 0.56 -1.32 -22.16
N LYS A 124 -0.41 -1.93 -21.45
CA LYS A 124 -1.72 -2.30 -22.03
C LYS A 124 -2.57 -1.07 -22.34
N SER A 125 -2.53 -0.04 -21.50
CA SER A 125 -3.23 1.22 -21.75
C SER A 125 -2.71 1.94 -23.00
N ARG A 126 -1.40 1.86 -23.27
CA ARG A 126 -0.80 2.42 -24.49
C ARG A 126 -1.28 1.68 -25.74
N MET A 127 -1.41 0.36 -25.67
CA MET A 127 -1.86 -0.46 -26.80
C MET A 127 -3.33 -0.18 -27.19
N VAL A 128 -4.22 -0.02 -26.20
CA VAL A 128 -5.64 0.31 -26.45
C VAL A 128 -5.84 1.71 -27.05
N SER A 129 -4.86 2.61 -26.89
CA SER A 129 -4.92 3.97 -27.45
C SER A 129 -4.57 4.02 -28.94
N VAL A 130 -3.98 2.96 -29.50
CA VAL A 130 -3.52 2.91 -30.90
C VAL A 130 -4.61 2.39 -31.85
N ASP A 131 -5.66 1.72 -31.34
CA ASP A 131 -6.73 1.11 -32.14
C ASP A 131 -8.01 1.98 -32.25
N LEU A 132 -7.90 3.30 -32.07
CA LEU A 132 -9.02 4.26 -32.18
C LEU A 132 -8.90 5.18 -33.40
#